data_AF-A0A831VKQ9-F1
#
_entry.id   AF-A0A831VKQ9-F1
#
_cell.length_a   1.000
_cell.length_b   1.000
_cell.length_c   1.000
_cell.angle_alpha   90.00
_cell.angle_beta   90.00
_cell.angle_gamma   90.00
#
_symmetry.space_group_name_H-M   'P 1'
#
loop_
_entity.id
_entity.type
_entity.pdbx_description
1 polymer ?
#
loop_
_entity_poly.entity_id
_entity_poly.type
_entity_poly.pdbx_seq_one_letter_code
_entity_poly.pdbx_strand_id
1 'polypeptide(L)'
;ARRVKNTFPDLEVIAGNIATVEGTRALIDAGVDAVKVGVGPGSICTTRVVAGVGVPQMSAIMHCAAVARDADVPVIADGGIKYSGDVTKALAGGADSVMIGSLFAGTEESPGETILFQGRTYKVYRGMGSLEAMKEGSRDRYFQEDRELDKKLVPEGIVGRVPYRGPLADTVYQLVGGLRAGMGYLGCEDINTLQTRAKFMQISPAGLRESHVHDVIIIKEAPNYRVE
;
A
#
# COMPACT_ATOMS: atom_id res chain seq x y z
N ALA A 1 -20.41 -4.04 6.02
CA ALA A 1 -20.99 -3.53 4.77
C ALA A 1 -22.52 -3.60 4.78
N ARG A 2 -23.18 -4.77 4.67
CA ARG A 2 -24.66 -4.88 4.62
C ARG A 2 -25.44 -4.02 5.61
N ARG A 3 -25.13 -4.09 6.91
CA ARG A 3 -25.80 -3.25 7.93
C ARG A 3 -25.60 -1.75 7.67
N VAL A 4 -24.40 -1.33 7.26
CA VAL A 4 -24.08 0.07 6.96
C VAL A 4 -24.88 0.53 5.76
N LYS A 5 -24.84 -0.20 4.63
CA LYS A 5 -25.58 0.14 3.41
C LYS A 5 -27.10 0.09 3.61
N ASN A 6 -27.61 -0.83 4.43
CA ASN A 6 -29.04 -0.85 4.77
C ASN A 6 -29.48 0.36 5.60
N THR A 7 -28.58 0.90 6.43
CA THR A 7 -28.88 2.05 7.31
C THR A 7 -28.65 3.38 6.59
N PHE A 8 -27.62 3.43 5.74
CA PHE A 8 -27.17 4.60 4.99
C PHE A 8 -26.95 4.18 3.53
N PRO A 9 -28.02 4.09 2.71
CA PRO A 9 -27.94 3.56 1.35
C PRO A 9 -26.99 4.35 0.44
N ASP A 10 -27.01 5.67 0.57
CA ASP A 10 -26.23 6.59 -0.27
C ASP A 10 -24.79 6.82 0.26
N LEU A 11 -24.41 6.18 1.36
CA LEU A 11 -23.05 6.30 1.90
C LEU A 11 -22.10 5.41 1.09
N GLU A 12 -21.04 6.01 0.57
CA GLU A 12 -19.92 5.32 -0.06
C GLU A 12 -19.12 4.52 0.98
N VAL A 13 -18.93 3.22 0.75
CA VAL A 13 -18.28 2.29 1.66
C VAL A 13 -17.12 1.58 0.97
N ILE A 14 -15.91 1.89 1.42
CA ILE A 14 -14.70 1.12 1.10
C ILE A 14 -14.56 0.00 2.14
N ALA A 15 -14.38 -1.25 1.69
CA ALA A 15 -14.14 -2.39 2.59
C ALA A 15 -12.88 -3.17 2.23
N GLY A 16 -12.20 -3.66 3.26
CA GLY A 16 -10.99 -4.47 3.14
C GLY A 16 -10.38 -4.79 4.51
N ASN A 17 -9.20 -5.42 4.57
CA ASN A 17 -8.39 -5.81 3.41
C ASN A 17 -8.67 -7.25 2.97
N ILE A 18 -8.63 -7.46 1.67
CA ILE A 18 -8.74 -8.77 1.02
C ILE A 18 -7.50 -9.03 0.16
N ALA A 19 -7.30 -10.28 -0.25
CA ALA A 19 -6.23 -10.65 -1.17
C ALA A 19 -6.61 -11.79 -2.12
N THR A 20 -7.91 -12.14 -2.20
CA THR A 20 -8.41 -13.27 -2.99
C THR A 20 -9.69 -12.91 -3.73
N VAL A 21 -9.96 -13.66 -4.81
CA VAL A 21 -11.18 -13.56 -5.63
C VAL A 21 -12.45 -13.72 -4.79
N GLU A 22 -12.46 -14.70 -3.89
CA GLU A 22 -13.61 -15.02 -3.04
C GLU A 22 -13.89 -13.89 -2.05
N GLY A 23 -12.84 -13.29 -1.48
CA GLY A 23 -12.95 -12.12 -0.61
C GLY A 23 -13.51 -10.91 -1.35
N THR A 24 -13.07 -10.69 -2.60
CA THR A 24 -13.63 -9.63 -3.46
C THR A 24 -15.12 -9.84 -3.68
N ARG A 25 -15.54 -11.02 -4.14
CA ARG A 25 -16.97 -11.32 -4.38
C ARG A 25 -17.80 -11.12 -3.12
N ALA A 26 -17.34 -11.64 -1.98
CA ALA A 26 -18.07 -11.52 -0.72
C ALA A 26 -18.28 -10.07 -0.27
N LEU A 27 -17.33 -9.17 -0.52
CA LEU A 27 -17.48 -7.75 -0.21
C LEU A 27 -18.41 -7.05 -1.19
N ILE A 28 -18.29 -7.34 -2.49
CA ILE A 28 -19.17 -6.80 -3.53
C ILE A 28 -20.63 -7.23 -3.27
N ASP A 29 -20.87 -8.52 -2.99
CA ASP A 29 -22.19 -9.06 -2.61
C ASP A 29 -22.73 -8.45 -1.31
N ALA A 30 -21.87 -7.80 -0.52
CA ALA A 30 -22.26 -7.08 0.68
C ALA A 30 -22.60 -5.59 0.42
N GLY A 31 -22.49 -5.14 -0.84
CA GLY A 31 -22.88 -3.82 -1.32
C GLY A 31 -21.82 -2.74 -1.16
N VAL A 32 -20.53 -3.08 -1.16
CA VAL A 32 -19.45 -2.08 -1.02
C VAL A 32 -19.24 -1.32 -2.32
N ASP A 33 -18.86 -0.05 -2.22
CA ASP A 33 -18.63 0.82 -3.38
C ASP A 33 -17.15 0.82 -3.80
N ALA A 34 -16.25 0.29 -2.98
CA ALA A 34 -14.89 -0.08 -3.38
C ALA A 34 -14.32 -1.20 -2.50
N VAL A 35 -13.36 -1.96 -3.05
CA VAL A 35 -12.60 -2.96 -2.28
C VAL A 35 -11.15 -2.53 -2.09
N LYS A 36 -10.60 -2.79 -0.90
CA LYS A 36 -9.21 -2.50 -0.55
C LYS A 36 -8.41 -3.80 -0.49
N VAL A 37 -7.37 -3.90 -1.32
CA VAL A 37 -6.60 -5.12 -1.57
C VAL A 37 -5.21 -5.02 -0.96
N GLY A 38 -4.89 -5.97 -0.08
CA GLY A 38 -3.53 -6.16 0.41
C GLY A 38 -3.49 -6.81 1.80
N VAL A 39 -2.95 -8.02 1.88
CA VAL A 39 -2.73 -8.74 3.14
C VAL A 39 -1.23 -8.99 3.33
N GLY A 40 -0.66 -8.28 4.30
CA GLY A 40 0.75 -8.33 4.65
C GLY A 40 1.80 -7.63 3.75
N PRO A 41 1.48 -6.77 2.75
CA PRO A 41 2.51 -6.14 1.91
C PRO A 41 3.12 -4.87 2.52
N GLY A 42 2.55 -4.33 3.60
CA GLY A 42 2.97 -3.06 4.20
C GLY A 42 4.40 -3.13 4.76
N SER A 43 5.17 -2.04 4.62
CA SER A 43 6.59 -1.94 5.05
C SER A 43 6.82 -2.17 6.55
N ILE A 44 5.78 -1.92 7.35
CA ILE A 44 5.72 -2.02 8.81
C ILE A 44 4.91 -3.22 9.29
N CYS A 45 4.39 -4.03 8.37
CA CYS A 45 3.51 -5.16 8.67
C CYS A 45 4.33 -6.43 8.83
N THR A 46 4.02 -7.22 9.85
CA THR A 46 4.65 -8.53 10.11
C THR A 46 3.68 -9.69 9.99
N THR A 47 2.42 -9.46 9.56
CA THR A 47 1.37 -10.50 9.39
C THR A 47 1.87 -11.73 8.65
N ARG A 48 2.62 -11.58 7.55
CA ARG A 48 3.14 -12.75 6.80
C ARG A 48 4.12 -13.59 7.60
N VAL A 49 4.90 -12.96 8.46
CA VAL A 49 5.93 -13.61 9.26
C VAL A 49 5.32 -14.20 10.53
N VAL A 50 4.48 -13.44 11.22
CA VAL A 50 3.91 -13.81 12.53
C VAL A 50 2.75 -14.78 12.38
N ALA A 51 1.83 -14.53 11.45
CA ALA A 51 0.65 -15.37 11.24
C ALA A 51 0.83 -16.38 10.09
N GLY A 52 1.85 -16.23 9.24
CA GLY A 52 2.05 -17.09 8.08
C GLY A 52 1.07 -16.85 6.93
N VAL A 53 0.32 -15.73 6.96
CA VAL A 53 -0.78 -15.46 6.02
C VAL A 53 -0.48 -14.25 5.15
N GLY A 54 -0.70 -14.38 3.84
CA GLY A 54 -0.67 -13.29 2.89
C GLY A 54 -0.52 -13.75 1.44
N VAL A 55 -0.68 -12.82 0.50
CA VAL A 55 -0.53 -13.07 -0.94
C VAL A 55 0.39 -11.99 -1.54
N PRO A 56 1.36 -12.32 -2.40
CA PRO A 56 2.15 -11.32 -3.12
C PRO A 56 1.26 -10.25 -3.78
N GLN A 57 1.57 -8.98 -3.53
CA GLN A 57 0.62 -7.88 -3.77
C GLN A 57 0.21 -7.75 -5.23
N MET A 58 1.13 -7.95 -6.17
CA MET A 58 0.81 -7.88 -7.60
C MET A 58 -0.22 -8.95 -7.99
N SER A 59 -0.04 -10.19 -7.53
CA SER A 59 -1.01 -11.27 -7.78
C SER A 59 -2.35 -10.97 -7.09
N ALA A 60 -2.33 -10.47 -5.86
CA ALA A 60 -3.56 -10.09 -5.15
C ALA A 60 -4.34 -9.01 -5.93
N ILE A 61 -3.67 -7.96 -6.40
CA ILE A 61 -4.29 -6.91 -7.21
C ILE A 61 -4.89 -7.50 -8.49
N MET A 62 -4.10 -8.22 -9.28
CA MET A 62 -4.55 -8.76 -10.57
C MET A 62 -5.74 -9.72 -10.41
N HIS A 63 -5.72 -10.58 -9.39
CA HIS A 63 -6.82 -11.52 -9.14
C HIS A 63 -8.09 -10.80 -8.64
N CYS A 64 -7.95 -9.85 -7.71
CA CYS A 64 -9.10 -9.12 -7.18
C CYS A 64 -9.71 -8.18 -8.23
N ALA A 65 -8.88 -7.49 -9.01
CA ALA A 65 -9.31 -6.57 -10.06
C ALA A 65 -10.08 -7.25 -11.19
N ALA A 66 -9.69 -8.48 -11.56
CA ALA A 66 -10.43 -9.25 -12.57
C ALA A 66 -11.91 -9.45 -12.19
N VAL A 67 -12.18 -9.69 -10.90
CA VAL A 67 -13.54 -9.89 -10.37
C VAL A 67 -14.27 -8.57 -10.20
N ALA A 68 -13.58 -7.56 -9.66
CA ALA A 68 -14.19 -6.28 -9.32
C ALA A 68 -14.62 -5.51 -10.57
N ARG A 69 -13.88 -5.66 -11.67
CA ARG A 69 -14.21 -5.08 -12.99
C ARG A 69 -15.56 -5.55 -13.53
N ASP A 70 -15.87 -6.84 -13.40
CA ASP A 70 -17.14 -7.39 -13.88
C ASP A 70 -18.35 -6.82 -13.12
N ALA A 71 -18.13 -6.32 -11.90
CA ALA A 71 -19.14 -5.73 -11.04
C ALA A 71 -19.10 -4.19 -11.02
N ASP A 72 -18.23 -3.56 -11.81
CA ASP A 72 -17.99 -2.11 -11.82
C ASP A 72 -17.65 -1.54 -10.42
N VAL A 73 -16.88 -2.32 -9.62
CA VAL A 73 -16.43 -1.90 -8.29
C VAL A 73 -14.94 -1.59 -8.31
N PRO A 74 -14.50 -0.36 -7.95
CA PRO A 74 -13.11 0.02 -7.97
C PRO A 74 -12.26 -0.70 -6.91
N VAL A 75 -10.98 -0.88 -7.24
CA VAL A 75 -9.96 -1.53 -6.40
C VAL A 75 -8.91 -0.54 -5.92
N ILE A 76 -8.66 -0.54 -4.62
CA ILE A 76 -7.58 0.21 -3.97
C ILE A 76 -6.43 -0.76 -3.64
N ALA A 77 -5.27 -0.58 -4.27
CA ALA A 77 -4.06 -1.33 -3.93
C ALA A 77 -3.39 -0.74 -2.67
N ASP A 78 -3.43 -1.47 -1.56
CA ASP A 78 -2.99 -1.00 -0.24
C ASP A 78 -1.71 -1.69 0.24
N GLY A 79 -0.62 -0.92 0.30
CA GLY A 79 0.66 -1.33 0.85
C GLY A 79 1.66 -1.89 -0.16
N GLY A 80 2.95 -1.85 0.21
CA GLY A 80 4.07 -2.41 -0.57
C GLY A 80 4.69 -1.47 -1.62
N ILE A 81 4.09 -0.30 -1.86
CA ILE A 81 4.64 0.73 -2.76
C ILE A 81 5.90 1.34 -2.16
N LYS A 82 7.04 1.18 -2.85
CA LYS A 82 8.34 1.76 -2.46
C LYS A 82 8.79 2.86 -3.41
N TYR A 83 8.47 2.70 -4.70
CA TYR A 83 8.86 3.64 -5.75
C TYR A 83 7.64 4.01 -6.62
N SER A 84 7.74 5.12 -7.35
CA SER A 84 6.70 5.56 -8.30
C SER A 84 6.42 4.52 -9.39
N GLY A 85 7.42 3.73 -9.78
CA GLY A 85 7.24 2.59 -10.68
C GLY A 85 6.31 1.51 -10.12
N ASP A 86 6.24 1.34 -8.79
CA ASP A 86 5.31 0.40 -8.17
C ASP A 86 3.85 0.89 -8.28
N VAL A 87 3.63 2.22 -8.25
CA VAL A 87 2.30 2.82 -8.52
C VAL A 87 1.86 2.49 -9.94
N THR A 88 2.76 2.67 -10.91
CA THR A 88 2.50 2.31 -12.32
C THR A 88 2.12 0.85 -12.45
N LYS A 89 2.87 -0.06 -11.82
CA LYS A 89 2.59 -1.50 -11.84
C LYS A 89 1.25 -1.85 -11.18
N ALA A 90 0.95 -1.25 -10.03
CA ALA A 90 -0.31 -1.50 -9.33
C ALA A 90 -1.53 -1.09 -10.16
N LEU A 91 -1.48 0.11 -10.75
CA LEU A 91 -2.55 0.61 -11.63
C LEU A 91 -2.65 -0.23 -12.91
N ALA A 92 -1.53 -0.52 -13.57
CA ALA A 92 -1.50 -1.43 -14.72
C ALA A 92 -1.98 -2.86 -14.39
N GLY A 93 -1.85 -3.29 -13.13
CA GLY A 93 -2.36 -4.56 -12.63
C GLY A 93 -3.88 -4.59 -12.43
N GLY A 94 -4.58 -3.48 -12.60
CA GLY A 94 -6.03 -3.38 -12.49
C GLY A 94 -6.55 -2.64 -11.26
N ALA A 95 -5.68 -2.04 -10.43
CA ALA A 95 -6.13 -1.14 -9.38
C ALA A 95 -6.52 0.23 -9.96
N ASP A 96 -7.52 0.87 -9.38
CA ASP A 96 -7.99 2.22 -9.77
C ASP A 96 -7.29 3.31 -8.96
N SER A 97 -6.83 2.95 -7.76
CA SER A 97 -6.03 3.83 -6.91
C SER A 97 -5.06 3.04 -6.05
N VAL A 98 -4.10 3.75 -5.43
CA VAL A 98 -3.13 3.19 -4.50
C VAL A 98 -3.24 3.87 -3.14
N MET A 99 -3.13 3.09 -2.06
CA MET A 99 -3.02 3.60 -0.70
C MET A 99 -1.56 3.47 -0.23
N ILE A 100 -0.98 4.58 0.22
CA ILE A 100 0.44 4.71 0.52
C ILE A 100 0.62 5.15 1.97
N GLY A 101 1.43 4.39 2.72
CA GLY A 101 1.83 4.72 4.09
C GLY A 101 3.23 5.31 4.16
N SER A 102 4.27 4.47 4.04
CA SER A 102 5.67 4.84 4.35
C SER A 102 6.24 6.03 3.57
N LEU A 103 5.80 6.25 2.32
CA LEU A 103 6.29 7.40 1.54
C LEU A 103 5.70 8.72 2.02
N PHE A 104 4.52 8.70 2.65
CA PHE A 104 3.87 9.88 3.22
C PHE A 104 4.16 10.06 4.71
N ALA A 105 4.57 9.00 5.41
CA ALA A 105 4.86 9.05 6.85
C ALA A 105 6.02 10.00 7.23
N GLY A 106 6.89 10.36 6.29
CA GLY A 106 8.00 11.28 6.50
C GLY A 106 7.70 12.73 6.13
N THR A 107 6.50 13.05 5.64
CA THR A 107 6.17 14.40 5.15
C THR A 107 5.83 15.34 6.29
N GLU A 108 5.88 16.64 6.04
CA GLU A 108 5.57 17.68 7.01
C GLU A 108 4.16 17.54 7.60
N GLU A 109 3.19 17.27 6.74
CA GLU A 109 1.75 17.18 7.04
C GLU A 109 1.36 15.89 7.77
N SER A 110 2.24 14.87 7.78
CA SER A 110 1.96 13.63 8.49
C SER A 110 1.93 13.86 10.00
N PRO A 111 1.15 13.10 10.78
CA PRO A 111 1.21 13.17 12.23
C PRO A 111 2.55 12.62 12.76
N GLY A 112 2.83 12.86 14.04
CA GLY A 112 3.98 12.28 14.73
C GLY A 112 5.18 13.22 14.86
N GLU A 113 6.03 12.90 15.83
CA GLU A 113 7.18 13.71 16.21
C GLU A 113 8.32 13.60 15.19
N THR A 114 8.94 14.75 14.91
CA THR A 114 10.18 14.83 14.15
C THR A 114 11.37 14.61 15.09
N ILE A 115 12.15 13.57 14.82
CA ILE A 115 13.30 13.17 15.65
C ILE A 115 14.61 13.46 14.92
N LEU A 116 15.60 13.96 15.65
CA LEU A 116 16.98 14.09 15.16
C LEU A 116 17.77 12.85 15.57
N PHE A 117 18.36 12.15 14.61
CA PHE A 117 19.21 11.00 14.89
C PHE A 117 20.42 10.99 13.97
N GLN A 118 21.62 10.91 14.56
CA GLN A 118 22.90 10.93 13.82
C GLN A 118 22.99 12.07 12.79
N GLY A 119 22.51 13.27 13.18
CA GLY A 119 22.55 14.46 12.33
C GLY A 119 21.55 14.47 11.18
N ARG A 120 20.62 13.52 11.12
CA ARG A 120 19.54 13.45 10.12
C ARG A 120 18.17 13.52 10.78
N THR A 121 17.23 14.12 10.07
CA THR A 121 15.85 14.31 10.51
C THR A 121 14.98 13.13 10.06
N TYR A 122 14.21 12.57 10.99
CA TYR A 122 13.28 11.46 10.76
C TYR A 122 11.91 11.76 11.36
N LYS A 123 10.89 10.98 10.99
CA LYS A 123 9.60 10.92 11.70
C LYS A 123 9.30 9.51 12.16
N VAL A 124 8.58 9.38 13.26
CA VAL A 124 8.10 8.09 13.77
C VAL A 124 7.01 7.53 12.85
N TYR A 125 7.14 6.27 12.46
CA TYR A 125 6.16 5.56 11.64
C TYR A 125 5.89 4.19 12.25
N ARG A 126 4.62 3.90 12.58
CA ARG A 126 4.23 2.66 13.23
C ARG A 126 3.10 1.95 12.49
N GLY A 127 3.11 0.63 12.57
CA GLY A 127 1.99 -0.17 12.11
C GLY A 127 0.83 -0.18 13.09
N MET A 128 -0.38 -0.25 12.53
CA MET A 128 -1.59 -0.37 13.33
C MET A 128 -1.62 -1.66 14.15
N GLY A 129 -0.84 -2.68 13.78
CA GLY A 129 -0.64 -3.91 14.54
C GLY A 129 0.54 -3.87 15.51
N SER A 130 1.17 -2.71 15.70
CA SER A 130 2.20 -2.52 16.72
C SER A 130 1.58 -2.44 18.12
N LEU A 131 2.36 -2.77 19.15
CA LEU A 131 1.89 -2.74 20.54
C LEU A 131 1.35 -1.37 20.96
N GLU A 132 2.00 -0.29 20.53
CA GLU A 132 1.58 1.07 20.86
C GLU A 132 0.25 1.43 20.20
N ALA A 133 0.12 1.20 18.89
CA ALA A 133 -1.14 1.47 18.18
C ALA A 133 -2.29 0.62 18.74
N MET A 134 -2.03 -0.65 19.07
CA MET A 134 -3.02 -1.54 19.67
C MET A 134 -3.47 -1.05 21.05
N LYS A 135 -2.56 -0.55 21.89
CA LYS A 135 -2.96 0.06 23.18
C LYS A 135 -3.87 1.28 23.00
N GLU A 136 -3.75 1.98 21.88
CA GLU A 136 -4.56 3.15 21.54
C GLU A 136 -5.86 2.81 20.76
N GLY A 137 -6.20 1.53 20.61
CA GLY A 137 -7.53 1.11 20.15
C GLY A 137 -7.60 0.47 18.76
N SER A 138 -6.48 0.00 18.18
CA SER A 138 -6.50 -0.75 16.91
C SER A 138 -6.57 -2.28 17.06
N ARG A 139 -6.87 -2.79 18.26
CA ARG A 139 -6.87 -4.24 18.60
C ARG A 139 -7.97 -5.02 17.85
N ASP A 140 -9.09 -4.37 17.62
CA ASP A 140 -10.25 -4.87 16.86
C ASP A 140 -9.85 -5.34 15.46
N ARG A 141 -8.98 -4.57 14.82
CA ARG A 141 -8.48 -4.83 13.47
C ARG A 141 -7.69 -6.15 13.35
N TYR A 142 -7.20 -6.66 14.47
CA TYR A 142 -6.40 -7.88 14.57
C TYR A 142 -7.11 -8.97 15.38
N PHE A 143 -8.42 -8.83 15.62
CA PHE A 143 -9.24 -9.81 16.35
C PHE A 143 -8.69 -10.13 17.76
N GLN A 144 -8.14 -9.11 18.45
CA GLN A 144 -7.53 -9.24 19.79
C GLN A 144 -8.28 -8.44 20.87
N GLU A 145 -9.60 -8.22 20.70
CA GLU A 145 -10.46 -7.46 21.62
C GLU A 145 -10.59 -8.15 23.00
N ASP A 146 -10.83 -9.46 23.02
CA ASP A 146 -11.10 -10.23 24.25
C ASP A 146 -9.87 -10.55 25.12
N ARG A 147 -8.69 -10.02 24.76
CA ARG A 147 -7.46 -10.22 25.56
C ARG A 147 -7.39 -9.19 26.68
N GLU A 148 -8.02 -9.51 27.82
CA GLU A 148 -8.11 -8.65 29.02
C GLU A 148 -6.78 -8.17 29.62
N LEU A 149 -5.64 -8.74 29.20
CA LEU A 149 -4.32 -8.34 29.67
C LEU A 149 -3.45 -7.85 28.51
N ASP A 150 -3.10 -6.57 28.52
CA ASP A 150 -2.15 -5.92 27.60
C ASP A 150 -0.82 -6.67 27.45
N LYS A 151 -0.47 -7.50 28.45
CA LYS A 151 0.73 -8.33 28.47
C LYS A 151 0.70 -9.54 27.51
N LYS A 152 -0.43 -9.85 26.86
CA LYS A 152 -0.58 -11.01 25.96
C LYS A 152 -0.90 -10.64 24.51
N LEU A 153 -0.71 -9.39 24.10
CA LEU A 153 -0.87 -9.00 22.71
C LEU A 153 0.22 -9.64 21.83
N VAL A 154 -0.18 -10.15 20.67
CA VAL A 154 0.73 -10.67 19.63
C VAL A 154 0.74 -9.66 18.49
N PRO A 155 1.76 -8.79 18.37
CA PRO A 155 1.77 -7.72 17.39
C PRO A 155 2.05 -8.21 15.97
N GLU A 156 1.29 -7.68 15.02
CA GLU A 156 1.44 -7.91 13.57
C GLU A 156 1.98 -6.65 12.84
N GLY A 157 2.60 -5.75 13.59
CA GLY A 157 3.34 -4.61 13.06
C GLY A 157 4.44 -4.13 13.99
N ILE A 158 5.35 -3.34 13.44
CA ILE A 158 6.47 -2.75 14.17
C ILE A 158 6.34 -1.22 14.28
N VAL A 159 7.16 -0.64 15.14
CA VAL A 159 7.41 0.80 15.21
C VAL A 159 8.79 1.04 14.61
N GLY A 160 8.89 2.00 13.71
CA GLY A 160 10.13 2.41 13.08
C GLY A 160 10.19 3.91 12.89
N ARG A 161 11.21 4.35 12.15
CA ARG A 161 11.35 5.74 11.73
C ARG A 161 11.59 5.80 10.24
N VAL A 162 11.11 6.85 9.60
CA VAL A 162 11.32 7.13 8.17
C VAL A 162 12.04 8.46 8.01
N PRO A 163 12.90 8.64 7.00
CA PRO A 163 13.56 9.92 6.75
C PRO A 163 12.53 11.03 6.54
N TYR A 164 12.82 12.24 7.00
CA TYR A 164 12.03 13.41 6.66
C TYR A 164 12.05 13.66 5.14
N ARG A 165 10.88 13.98 4.57
CA ARG A 165 10.66 14.08 3.12
C ARG A 165 10.21 15.47 2.65
N GLY A 166 10.11 16.45 3.54
CA GLY A 166 9.60 17.76 3.19
C GLY A 166 8.08 17.77 3.02
N PRO A 167 7.52 18.75 2.28
CA PRO A 167 6.10 18.84 1.99
C PRO A 167 5.58 17.62 1.20
N LEU A 168 4.33 17.22 1.45
CA LEU A 168 3.67 16.12 0.74
C LEU A 168 3.60 16.38 -0.76
N ALA A 169 3.40 17.64 -1.16
CA ALA A 169 3.29 18.06 -2.56
C ALA A 169 4.50 17.61 -3.39
N ASP A 170 5.72 17.70 -2.86
CA ASP A 170 6.94 17.30 -3.55
C ASP A 170 6.99 15.79 -3.79
N THR A 171 6.58 15.01 -2.79
CA THR A 171 6.49 13.54 -2.90
C THR A 171 5.43 13.15 -3.93
N VAL A 172 4.25 13.77 -3.89
CA VAL A 172 3.17 13.52 -4.85
C VAL A 172 3.59 13.89 -6.26
N TYR A 173 4.28 15.02 -6.45
CA TYR A 173 4.80 15.44 -7.75
C TYR A 173 5.72 14.38 -8.36
N GLN A 174 6.65 13.81 -7.58
CA GLN A 174 7.54 12.74 -8.06
C GLN A 174 6.80 11.43 -8.36
N LEU A 175 5.79 11.07 -7.56
CA LEU A 175 4.97 9.88 -7.80
C LEU A 175 4.16 10.01 -9.10
N VAL A 176 3.49 11.13 -9.29
CA VAL A 176 2.70 11.43 -10.50
C VAL A 176 3.62 11.53 -11.72
N GLY A 177 4.79 12.16 -11.59
CA GLY A 177 5.80 12.23 -12.65
C GLY A 177 6.26 10.83 -13.11
N GLY A 178 6.55 9.94 -12.16
CA GLY A 178 6.90 8.55 -12.47
C GLY A 178 5.76 7.75 -13.13
N LEU A 179 4.52 7.94 -12.67
CA LEU A 179 3.35 7.33 -13.31
C LEU A 179 3.16 7.81 -14.75
N ARG A 180 3.23 9.12 -14.99
CA ARG A 180 3.12 9.71 -16.33
C ARG A 180 4.22 9.21 -17.26
N ALA A 181 5.45 9.07 -16.76
CA ALA A 181 6.55 8.49 -17.53
C ALA A 181 6.27 7.02 -17.91
N GLY A 182 5.80 6.21 -16.94
CA GLY A 182 5.41 4.82 -17.18
C GLY A 182 4.29 4.68 -18.21
N MET A 183 3.25 5.50 -18.12
CA MET A 183 2.17 5.58 -19.11
C MET A 183 2.69 6.00 -20.50
N GLY A 184 3.63 6.95 -20.55
CA GLY A 184 4.29 7.37 -21.78
C GLY A 184 5.03 6.23 -22.49
N TYR A 185 5.83 5.44 -21.76
CA TYR A 185 6.50 4.26 -22.32
C TYR A 185 5.53 3.20 -22.84
N LEU A 186 4.38 3.05 -22.19
CA LEU A 186 3.33 2.09 -22.58
C LEU A 186 2.37 2.64 -23.64
N GLY A 187 2.50 3.91 -24.04
CA GLY A 187 1.60 4.57 -24.99
C GLY A 187 0.15 4.58 -24.52
N CYS A 188 -0.08 4.77 -23.21
CA CYS A 188 -1.40 4.81 -22.58
C CYS A 188 -1.74 6.26 -22.22
N GLU A 189 -2.89 6.75 -22.71
CA GLU A 189 -3.31 8.14 -22.51
C GLU A 189 -4.03 8.37 -21.17
N ASP A 190 -4.58 7.29 -20.60
CA ASP A 190 -5.34 7.30 -19.35
C ASP A 190 -5.14 6.00 -18.55
N ILE A 191 -5.74 5.92 -17.36
CA ILE A 191 -5.61 4.74 -16.49
C ILE A 191 -6.33 3.52 -17.06
N ASN A 192 -7.44 3.71 -17.77
CA ASN A 192 -8.19 2.61 -18.39
C ASN A 192 -7.37 1.92 -19.50
N THR A 193 -6.73 2.69 -20.36
CA THR A 193 -5.81 2.18 -21.38
C THR A 193 -4.58 1.52 -20.76
N LEU A 194 -4.07 2.06 -19.64
CA LEU A 194 -3.01 1.41 -18.87
C LEU A 194 -3.43 0.02 -18.35
N GLN A 195 -4.62 -0.09 -17.74
CA GLN A 195 -5.16 -1.34 -17.18
C GLN A 195 -5.51 -2.41 -18.23
N THR A 196 -5.78 -2.01 -19.48
CA THR A 196 -6.21 -2.92 -20.55
C THR A 196 -5.12 -3.29 -21.54
N ARG A 197 -4.11 -2.42 -21.73
CA ARG A 197 -3.04 -2.62 -22.74
C ARG A 197 -1.70 -3.03 -22.14
N ALA A 198 -1.45 -2.74 -20.86
CA ALA A 198 -0.17 -3.07 -20.24
C ALA A 198 0.08 -4.58 -20.25
N LYS A 199 1.32 -4.96 -20.53
CA LYS A 199 1.80 -6.34 -20.47
C LYS A 199 2.99 -6.40 -19.53
N PHE A 200 3.03 -7.45 -18.73
CA PHE A 200 4.11 -7.69 -17.78
C PHE A 200 5.03 -8.79 -18.27
N MET A 201 6.31 -8.68 -17.91
CA MET A 201 7.29 -9.74 -18.03
C MET A 201 7.80 -10.06 -16.63
N GLN A 202 7.82 -11.35 -16.28
CA GLN A 202 8.42 -11.79 -15.03
C GLN A 202 9.94 -11.73 -15.17
N ILE A 203 10.60 -11.14 -14.16
CA ILE A 203 12.06 -11.04 -14.11
C ILE A 203 12.61 -11.90 -12.97
N SER A 204 13.88 -12.29 -13.10
CA SER A 204 14.63 -12.95 -12.04
C SER A 204 15.19 -11.93 -11.03
N PRO A 205 15.73 -12.36 -9.88
CA PRO A 205 16.45 -11.48 -8.96
C PRO A 205 17.65 -10.75 -9.60
N ALA A 206 18.30 -11.37 -10.60
CA ALA A 206 19.35 -10.72 -11.36
C ALA A 206 18.81 -9.57 -12.21
N GLY A 207 17.65 -9.75 -12.85
CA GLY A 207 16.95 -8.68 -13.58
C GLY A 207 16.47 -7.55 -12.66
N LEU A 208 16.10 -7.86 -11.41
CA LEU A 208 15.80 -6.82 -10.42
C LEU A 208 17.04 -5.99 -10.06
N ARG A 209 18.20 -6.65 -9.88
CA ARG A 209 19.46 -5.95 -9.64
C ARG A 209 19.84 -5.06 -10.82
N GLU A 210 19.69 -5.57 -12.04
CA GLU A 210 19.89 -4.81 -13.30
C GLU A 210 18.94 -3.60 -13.38
N SER A 211 17.70 -3.72 -12.91
CA SER A 211 16.72 -2.63 -12.94
C SER A 211 17.07 -1.46 -12.00
N HIS A 212 17.86 -1.71 -10.95
CA HIS A 212 18.32 -0.68 -10.02
C HIS A 212 19.65 -0.08 -10.49
N VAL A 213 20.04 1.06 -9.92
CA VAL A 213 21.40 1.58 -10.14
C VAL A 213 22.41 0.54 -9.62
N HIS A 214 23.31 0.07 -10.49
CA HIS A 214 24.37 -0.88 -10.16
C HIS A 214 25.72 -0.42 -10.76
N ASP A 215 26.82 -0.92 -10.20
CA ASP A 215 28.20 -0.68 -10.65
C ASP A 215 28.68 0.79 -10.67
N VAL A 216 28.01 1.68 -9.93
CA VAL A 216 28.40 3.09 -9.74
C VAL A 216 28.18 3.56 -8.29
N ILE A 217 28.90 4.61 -7.88
CA ILE A 217 28.74 5.24 -6.57
C ILE A 217 27.84 6.46 -6.71
N ILE A 218 26.71 6.47 -6.02
CA ILE A 218 25.79 7.62 -5.98
C ILE A 218 26.40 8.72 -5.12
N ILE A 219 26.74 9.86 -5.73
CA ILE A 219 27.29 11.03 -5.03
C ILE A 219 26.22 12.08 -4.66
N LYS A 220 25.03 12.00 -5.28
CA LYS A 220 23.90 12.90 -5.04
C LYS A 220 22.59 12.12 -5.14
N GLU A 221 21.76 12.20 -4.12
CA GLU A 221 20.44 11.56 -4.13
C GLU A 221 19.48 12.25 -5.09
N ALA A 222 18.73 11.45 -5.84
CA ALA A 222 17.61 11.92 -6.63
C ALA A 222 16.33 11.96 -5.76
N PRO A 223 15.41 12.91 -5.99
CA PRO A 223 14.21 13.07 -5.17
C PRO A 223 13.23 11.88 -5.27
N ASN A 224 13.34 11.08 -6.32
CA ASN A 224 12.49 9.92 -6.61
C ASN A 224 13.19 8.57 -6.44
N TYR A 225 14.46 8.54 -6.02
CA TYR A 225 15.23 7.30 -5.91
C TYR A 225 16.16 7.31 -4.71
N ARG A 226 15.90 6.38 -3.78
CA ARG A 226 16.75 6.07 -2.64
C ARG A 226 16.94 4.56 -2.57
N VAL A 227 18.19 4.14 -2.35
CA VAL A 227 18.55 2.77 -2.04
C VAL A 227 18.67 2.70 -0.52
N GLU A 228 17.86 1.85 0.10
CA GLU A 228 18.00 1.46 1.51
C GLU A 228 18.76 0.15 1.62
#